data_AF-A0A372ZTY4-F1
#
_entry.id   AF-A0A372ZTY4-F1
#
_cell.length_a   1.000
_cell.length_b   1.000
_cell.length_c   1.000
_cell.angle_alpha   90.00
_cell.angle_beta   90.00
_cell.angle_gamma   90.00
#
_symmetry.space_group_name_H-M   'P 1'
#
loop_
_entity.id
_entity.type
_entity.pdbx_description
1 polymer ?
#
loop_
_entity_poly.entity_id
_entity_poly.type
_entity_poly.pdbx_seq_one_letter_code
_entity_poly.pdbx_strand_id
1 'polypeptide(L)'
;MHTTVIRLIPTRSLADDLYFVPQQHLPKVVSMIVDHAACPELAMAAGTLLKQAITVAWARRPDGLLGLKLTEFHDTVGYFHYCDLFHAALHHDGDLREVDHMADLVGAALAGTSHLHR
;
A
#
# COMPACT_ATOMS: atom_id res chain seq x y z
N MET A 1 25.99 -38.90 -12.46
CA MET A 1 24.70 -38.23 -12.74
C MET A 1 24.08 -37.84 -11.40
N HIS A 2 24.18 -36.57 -11.01
CA HIS A 2 23.59 -36.07 -9.76
C HIS A 2 22.24 -35.44 -10.08
N THR A 3 21.17 -36.12 -9.65
CA THR A 3 19.81 -35.59 -9.68
C THR A 3 19.65 -34.64 -8.51
N THR A 4 19.78 -33.33 -8.77
CA THR A 4 19.44 -32.29 -7.80
C THR A 4 17.93 -32.28 -7.61
N VAL A 5 17.47 -32.77 -6.45
CA VAL A 5 16.08 -32.65 -6.02
C VAL A 5 15.85 -31.21 -5.60
N ILE A 6 15.21 -30.42 -6.48
CA ILE A 6 14.71 -29.09 -6.13
C ILE A 6 13.61 -29.30 -5.08
N ARG A 7 13.90 -28.97 -3.83
CA ARG A 7 12.88 -28.88 -2.78
C ARG A 7 11.93 -27.75 -3.15
N LEU A 8 10.72 -28.11 -3.56
CA LEU A 8 9.59 -27.18 -3.63
C LEU A 8 9.37 -26.60 -2.23
N ILE A 9 9.77 -25.34 -2.04
CA ILE A 9 9.37 -24.55 -0.87
C ILE A 9 7.84 -24.50 -0.92
N PRO A 10 7.13 -24.68 0.21
CA PRO A 10 5.68 -24.61 0.22
C PRO A 10 5.28 -23.25 -0.36
N THR A 11 4.58 -23.26 -1.50
CA THR A 11 4.01 -22.07 -2.13
C THR A 11 2.97 -21.51 -1.17
N ARG A 12 3.41 -20.65 -0.25
CA ARG A 12 2.52 -19.72 0.43
C ARG A 12 1.78 -18.98 -0.67
N SER A 13 0.45 -18.95 -0.60
CA SER A 13 -0.32 -18.30 -1.64
C SER A 13 0.06 -16.82 -1.62
N LEU A 14 0.29 -16.20 -2.79
CA LEU A 14 0.49 -14.75 -2.88
C LEU A 14 -0.68 -14.00 -2.20
N ALA A 15 -1.88 -14.59 -2.18
CA ALA A 15 -3.02 -14.07 -1.45
C ALA A 15 -2.84 -14.07 0.08
N ASP A 16 -2.11 -15.04 0.65
CA ASP A 16 -1.77 -15.10 2.08
C ASP A 16 -0.71 -14.04 2.44
N ASP A 17 0.20 -13.74 1.51
CA ASP A 17 1.22 -12.71 1.70
C ASP A 17 0.65 -11.29 1.52
N LEU A 18 -0.41 -11.13 0.73
CA LEU A 18 -1.12 -9.87 0.47
C LEU A 18 -2.33 -9.65 1.39
N TYR A 19 -2.38 -10.29 2.57
CA TYR A 19 -3.48 -10.15 3.53
C TYR A 19 -3.76 -8.70 3.98
N PHE A 20 -2.79 -7.80 3.79
CA PHE A 20 -2.89 -6.37 4.11
C PHE A 20 -3.57 -5.54 2.99
N VAL A 21 -3.78 -6.13 1.82
CA VAL A 21 -4.47 -5.50 0.69
C VAL A 21 -5.98 -5.62 0.88
N PRO A 22 -6.75 -4.53 0.82
CA PRO A 22 -8.21 -4.63 0.84
C PRO A 22 -8.71 -5.51 -0.30
N GLN A 23 -9.60 -6.47 -0.01
CA GLN A 23 -9.97 -7.53 -0.95
C GLN A 23 -10.49 -6.99 -2.28
N GLN A 24 -11.23 -5.87 -2.27
CA GLN A 24 -11.74 -5.24 -3.49
C GLN A 24 -10.64 -4.72 -4.43
N HIS A 25 -9.43 -4.50 -3.93
CA HIS A 25 -8.28 -4.01 -4.70
C HIS A 25 -7.31 -5.11 -5.12
N LEU A 26 -7.47 -6.33 -4.59
CA LEU A 26 -6.54 -7.43 -4.81
C LEU A 26 -6.27 -7.72 -6.31
N PRO A 27 -7.27 -7.77 -7.21
CA PRO A 27 -7.00 -8.01 -8.64
C PRO A 27 -6.13 -6.92 -9.27
N LYS A 28 -6.40 -5.64 -8.95
CA LYS A 28 -5.66 -4.50 -9.50
C LYS A 28 -4.24 -4.44 -8.94
N VAL A 29 -4.06 -4.72 -7.65
CA VAL A 29 -2.75 -4.78 -6.98
C VAL A 29 -1.89 -5.92 -7.53
N VAL A 30 -2.48 -7.10 -7.75
CA VAL A 30 -1.76 -8.22 -8.38
C VAL A 30 -1.31 -7.85 -9.80
N SER A 31 -2.16 -7.18 -10.59
CA SER A 31 -1.74 -6.66 -11.91
C SER A 31 -0.54 -5.72 -11.77
N MET A 32 -0.60 -4.74 -10.86
CA MET A 32 0.49 -3.79 -10.65
C MET A 32 1.80 -4.47 -10.24
N ILE A 33 1.76 -5.47 -9.37
CA ILE A 33 2.95 -6.24 -8.96
C ILE A 33 3.58 -6.94 -10.17
N VAL A 34 2.75 -7.55 -11.03
CA VAL A 34 3.20 -8.21 -12.25
C VAL A 34 3.75 -7.20 -13.26
N ASP A 35 3.07 -6.09 -13.47
CA ASP A 35 3.45 -5.03 -14.41
C ASP A 35 4.79 -4.37 -14.00
N HIS A 36 5.01 -4.18 -12.69
CA HIS A 36 6.28 -3.70 -12.14
C HIS A 36 7.38 -4.76 -12.10
N ALA A 37 7.08 -6.01 -12.45
CA ALA A 37 7.96 -7.16 -12.21
C ALA A 37 8.47 -7.24 -10.76
N ALA A 38 7.65 -6.79 -9.81
CA ALA A 38 8.01 -6.70 -8.40
C ALA A 38 8.08 -8.11 -7.79
N CYS A 39 9.16 -8.39 -7.05
CA CYS A 39 9.22 -9.60 -6.25
C CYS A 39 8.27 -9.49 -5.04
N PRO A 40 7.85 -10.62 -4.44
CA PRO A 40 6.95 -10.59 -3.27
C PRO A 40 7.46 -9.72 -2.13
N GLU A 41 8.77 -9.68 -1.90
CA GLU A 41 9.41 -8.85 -0.87
C GLU A 41 9.21 -7.35 -1.13
N LEU A 42 9.31 -6.94 -2.39
CA LEU A 42 9.09 -5.56 -2.80
C LEU A 42 7.62 -5.15 -2.61
N ALA A 43 6.69 -6.02 -2.98
CA ALA A 43 5.26 -5.78 -2.77
C ALA A 43 4.90 -5.64 -1.28
N MET A 44 5.51 -6.46 -0.41
CA MET A 44 5.36 -6.33 1.04
C MET A 44 6.00 -5.05 1.59
N ALA A 45 7.17 -4.66 1.08
CA ALA A 45 7.84 -3.43 1.45
C ALA A 45 6.99 -2.21 1.07
N ALA A 46 6.46 -2.17 -0.16
CA ALA A 46 5.55 -1.13 -0.64
C ALA A 46 4.27 -1.04 0.22
N GLY A 47 3.67 -2.18 0.58
CA GLY A 47 2.53 -2.22 1.50
C GLY A 47 2.85 -1.69 2.89
N THR A 48 4.04 -1.99 3.40
CA THR A 48 4.52 -1.49 4.70
C THR A 48 4.77 0.01 4.66
N LEU A 49 5.46 0.49 3.63
CA LEU A 49 5.70 1.91 3.37
C LEU A 49 4.37 2.68 3.35
N LEU A 50 3.40 2.21 2.56
CA LEU A 50 2.09 2.84 2.47
C LEU A 50 1.37 2.88 3.83
N LYS A 51 1.38 1.78 4.59
CA LYS A 51 0.77 1.73 5.92
C LYS A 51 1.39 2.75 6.89
N GLN A 52 2.72 2.87 6.89
CA GLN A 52 3.43 3.85 7.73
C GLN A 52 3.12 5.29 7.27
N ALA A 53 3.12 5.54 5.96
CA ALA A 53 2.78 6.82 5.38
C ALA A 53 1.35 7.28 5.75
N ILE A 54 0.36 6.37 5.69
CA ILE A 54 -1.02 6.66 6.13
C ILE A 54 -1.05 7.07 7.61
N THR A 55 -0.30 6.36 8.46
CA THR A 55 -0.21 6.66 9.89
C THR A 55 0.43 8.03 10.14
N VAL A 56 1.50 8.35 9.42
CA VAL A 56 2.18 9.65 9.52
C VAL A 56 1.31 10.79 9.00
N ALA A 57 0.63 10.61 7.86
CA ALA A 57 -0.31 11.58 7.32
C ALA A 57 -1.47 11.87 8.29
N TRP A 58 -1.98 10.82 8.95
CA TRP A 58 -2.98 10.95 10.01
C TRP A 58 -2.48 11.77 11.20
N ALA A 59 -1.20 11.65 11.56
CA ALA A 59 -0.61 12.41 12.67
C ALA A 59 -0.28 13.87 12.31
N ARG A 60 0.02 14.16 11.03
CA ARG A 60 0.47 15.49 10.55
C ARG A 60 -0.65 16.45 10.18
N ARG A 61 -1.87 15.97 9.99
CA ARG A 61 -2.99 16.77 9.50
C ARG A 61 -3.26 18.01 10.38
N PRO A 62 -3.24 19.24 9.82
CA PRO A 62 -3.36 20.49 10.57
C PRO A 62 -4.79 20.77 11.03
N ASP A 63 -5.76 20.29 10.24
CA ASP A 63 -7.19 20.44 10.48
C ASP A 63 -7.72 19.01 10.49
N GLY A 64 -8.29 18.56 11.59
CA GLY A 64 -8.76 17.19 11.63
C GLY A 64 -9.77 16.92 10.50
N LEU A 65 -9.69 15.72 9.93
CA LEU A 65 -10.90 14.91 9.81
C LEU A 65 -11.41 14.69 11.25
N LEU A 66 -11.96 15.73 11.89
CA LEU A 66 -11.93 16.01 13.35
C LEU A 66 -12.66 15.00 14.26
N GLY A 67 -13.13 13.87 13.72
CA GLY A 67 -13.64 12.74 14.50
C GLY A 67 -13.15 11.36 14.05
N LEU A 68 -12.41 11.26 12.94
CA LEU A 68 -12.01 9.96 12.41
C LEU A 68 -10.85 9.36 13.20
N LYS A 69 -11.14 8.20 13.79
CA LYS A 69 -10.14 7.30 14.36
C LYS A 69 -9.16 6.88 13.27
N LEU A 70 -7.95 6.49 13.68
CA LEU A 70 -6.93 6.00 12.76
C LEU A 70 -7.46 4.88 11.85
N THR A 71 -8.31 4.01 12.36
CA THR A 71 -8.95 2.93 11.59
C THR A 71 -9.82 3.47 10.46
N GLU A 72 -10.70 4.44 10.75
CA GLU A 72 -11.62 5.00 9.75
C GLU A 72 -10.86 5.83 8.69
N PHE A 73 -9.74 6.45 9.10
CA PHE A 73 -8.82 7.10 8.15
C PHE A 73 -8.15 6.07 7.23
N HIS A 74 -7.69 4.96 7.81
CA HIS A 74 -7.13 3.85 7.07
C HIS A 74 -8.13 3.26 6.07
N ASP A 75 -9.39 3.11 6.49
CA ASP A 75 -10.47 2.60 5.63
C ASP A 75 -10.78 3.58 4.50
N THR A 76 -10.81 4.88 4.77
CA THR A 76 -11.04 5.92 3.75
C THR A 76 -9.95 5.88 2.68
N VAL A 77 -8.67 5.92 3.09
CA VAL A 77 -7.56 5.80 2.15
C VAL A 77 -7.60 4.44 1.44
N GLY A 78 -7.88 3.38 2.19
CA GLY A 78 -7.98 2.01 1.73
C GLY A 78 -9.07 1.78 0.69
N TYR A 79 -10.16 2.54 0.71
CA TYR A 79 -11.28 2.38 -0.20
C TYR A 79 -11.14 3.22 -1.48
N PHE A 80 -10.66 4.46 -1.35
CA PHE A 80 -10.64 5.41 -2.46
C PHE A 80 -9.29 5.55 -3.17
N HIS A 81 -8.18 5.34 -2.46
CA HIS A 81 -6.86 5.75 -2.93
C HIS A 81 -5.81 4.63 -2.91
N TYR A 82 -6.16 3.45 -2.39
CA TYR A 82 -5.20 2.38 -2.11
C TYR A 82 -4.36 1.98 -3.33
N CYS A 83 -4.98 1.74 -4.48
CA CYS A 83 -4.26 1.25 -5.66
C CYS A 83 -3.23 2.25 -6.17
N ASP A 84 -3.60 3.53 -6.22
CA ASP A 84 -2.73 4.57 -6.80
C ASP A 84 -1.56 4.88 -5.85
N LEU A 85 -1.83 4.89 -4.53
CA LEU A 85 -0.80 5.04 -3.52
C LEU A 85 0.10 3.80 -3.39
N PHE A 86 -0.44 2.60 -3.60
CA PHE A 86 0.36 1.37 -3.61
C PHE A 86 1.29 1.34 -4.83
N HIS A 87 0.80 1.77 -5.98
CA HIS A 87 1.62 1.94 -7.19
C HIS A 87 2.75 2.96 -6.98
N ALA A 88 2.46 4.09 -6.33
CA ALA A 88 3.50 5.05 -5.93
C ALA A 88 4.51 4.39 -4.98
N ALA A 89 4.06 3.65 -3.97
CA ALA A 89 4.95 2.96 -3.04
C ALA A 89 5.84 1.91 -3.74
N LEU A 90 5.35 1.24 -4.79
CA LEU A 90 6.16 0.34 -5.63
C LEU A 90 7.25 1.10 -6.40
N HIS A 91 6.98 2.31 -6.89
CA HIS A 91 7.99 3.15 -7.55
C HIS A 91 9.08 3.66 -6.61
N HIS A 92 8.81 3.72 -5.31
CA HIS A 92 9.79 4.04 -4.27
C HIS A 92 10.47 2.79 -3.69
N ASP A 93 10.34 1.64 -4.35
CA ASP A 93 10.86 0.34 -3.91
C ASP A 93 10.50 -0.05 -2.47
N GLY A 94 9.41 0.50 -1.93
CA GLY A 94 9.06 0.33 -0.52
C GLY A 94 10.10 0.88 0.48
N ASP A 95 10.97 1.81 0.07
CA ASP A 95 11.98 2.41 0.96
C ASP A 95 11.31 3.20 2.09
N LEU A 96 11.50 2.74 3.34
CA LEU A 96 10.93 3.39 4.52
C LEU A 96 11.50 4.79 4.78
N ARG A 97 12.58 5.19 4.12
CA ARG A 97 13.06 6.59 4.14
C ARG A 97 12.10 7.54 3.44
N GLU A 98 11.28 7.02 2.52
CA GLU A 98 10.29 7.79 1.75
C GLU A 98 8.94 7.92 2.50
N VAL A 99 8.84 7.47 3.76
CA VAL A 99 7.59 7.54 4.54
C VAL A 99 7.02 8.95 4.60
N ASP A 100 7.89 9.95 4.76
CA ASP A 100 7.47 11.35 4.85
C ASP A 100 6.93 11.88 3.53
N HIS A 101 7.61 11.55 2.43
CA HIS A 101 7.16 11.91 1.09
C HIS A 101 5.83 11.23 0.74
N MET A 102 5.72 9.94 1.02
CA MET A 102 4.48 9.18 0.83
C MET A 102 3.35 9.71 1.72
N ALA A 103 3.63 10.19 2.93
CA ALA A 103 2.63 10.80 3.79
C ALA A 103 2.08 12.10 3.18
N ASP A 104 2.92 12.89 2.53
CA ASP A 104 2.48 14.09 1.81
C ASP A 104 1.59 13.73 0.60
N LEU A 105 1.93 12.66 -0.12
CA LEU A 105 1.08 12.12 -1.20
C LEU A 105 -0.28 11.63 -0.70
N VAL A 106 -0.34 10.95 0.45
CA VAL A 106 -1.59 10.57 1.11
C VAL A 106 -2.42 11.81 1.45
N GLY A 107 -1.78 12.84 2.02
CA GLY A 107 -2.43 14.11 2.34
C GLY A 107 -3.02 14.80 1.11
N ALA A 108 -2.24 14.88 0.02
CA ALA A 108 -2.67 15.47 -1.25
C ALA A 108 -3.84 14.71 -1.89
N ALA A 109 -3.80 13.37 -1.88
CA ALA A 109 -4.88 12.53 -2.41
C ALA A 109 -6.21 12.79 -1.68
N LEU A 110 -6.18 12.91 -0.36
CA LEU A 110 -7.37 13.21 0.45
C LEU A 110 -7.88 14.65 0.28
N ALA A 111 -6.98 15.62 0.09
CA ALA A 111 -7.36 17.00 -0.19
C ALA A 111 -8.10 17.11 -1.54
N GLY A 112 -7.64 16.40 -2.58
CA GLY A 112 -8.26 16.35 -3.90
C GLY A 112 -9.71 15.80 -3.88
N THR A 113 -10.00 14.81 -3.05
CA THR A 113 -11.34 14.20 -2.90
C THR A 113 -12.33 15.12 -2.20
N SER A 114 -11.85 15.99 -1.32
CA SER A 114 -12.67 16.96 -0.58
C SER A 114 -13.21 18.09 -1.47
N HIS A 115 -12.60 18.30 -2.65
CA HIS A 115 -13.06 19.28 -3.64
C HIS A 115 -14.15 18.74 -4.58
N LEU A 116 -14.33 17.42 -4.67
CA LEU A 116 -15.33 16.78 -5.55
C LEU A 116 -16.72 16.61 -4.90
N HIS A 117 -16.83 16.82 -3.59
CA HIS A 117 -18.07 16.67 -2.82
C HIS A 117 -18.67 18.01 -2.36
N ARG A 118 -18.30 19.13 -2.98
CA ARG A 118 -18.96 20.44 -2.81
C ARG A 118 -19.68 20.83 -4.09
#